data_AF-A0A8T7GY96-F1
#
_entry.id   AF-A0A8T7GY96-F1
#
_cell.length_a   1.000
_cell.length_b   1.000
_cell.length_c   1.000
_cell.angle_alpha   90.00
_cell.angle_beta   90.00
_cell.angle_gamma   90.00
#
_symmetry.space_group_name_H-M   'P 1'
#
loop_
_entity.id
_entity.type
_entity.pdbx_description
1 polymer ?
#
loop_
_entity_poly.entity_id
_entity_poly.type
_entity_poly.pdbx_seq_one_letter_code
_entity_poly.pdbx_strand_id
1 'polypeptide(L)'
;MARIGDVQSYVLVLVSRGVRSFREVVETLHRFSIPKSSIYTAIDELARRGLIVRRGDRIELSDAGREMLSLAMQSIVRKVKELTLALKLVEAEFVDSETLSMLDPDTLQELRARLEELMRVIDESLKSWKRIEVE
;
A
#
# COMPACT_ATOMS: atom_id res chain seq x y z
N MET A 1 2.43 -18.51 6.42
CA MET A 1 3.00 -18.47 5.05
C MET A 1 4.37 -17.82 5.12
N ALA A 2 5.41 -18.41 4.50
CA ALA A 2 6.74 -17.82 4.46
C ALA A 2 6.73 -16.45 3.75
N ARG A 3 7.35 -15.45 4.36
CA ARG A 3 7.44 -14.07 3.85
C ARG A 3 8.09 -14.08 2.46
N ILE A 4 7.52 -13.33 1.52
CA ILE A 4 8.14 -13.07 0.22
C ILE A 4 9.12 -11.91 0.38
N GLY A 5 10.34 -12.07 -0.14
CA GLY A 5 11.34 -11.00 -0.16
C GLY A 5 11.06 -9.94 -1.23
N ASP A 6 11.74 -8.80 -1.15
CA ASP A 6 11.45 -7.65 -2.03
C ASP A 6 11.68 -7.99 -3.51
N VAL A 7 12.80 -8.66 -3.83
CA VAL A 7 13.13 -9.06 -5.21
C VAL A 7 12.08 -10.02 -5.78
N GLN A 8 11.60 -10.97 -4.98
CA GLN A 8 10.53 -11.89 -5.38
C GLN A 8 9.23 -11.14 -5.66
N SER A 9 8.90 -10.15 -4.83
CA SER A 9 7.73 -9.30 -5.03
C SER A 9 7.83 -8.52 -6.34
N TYR A 10 9.01 -7.98 -6.66
CA TYR A 10 9.22 -7.27 -7.93
C TYR A 10 9.07 -8.17 -9.15
N VAL A 11 9.59 -9.41 -9.08
CA VAL A 11 9.39 -10.42 -10.14
C VAL A 11 7.89 -10.68 -10.35
N LEU A 12 7.14 -10.95 -9.28
CA LEU A 12 5.70 -11.22 -9.38
C LEU A 12 4.93 -10.05 -10.01
N VAL A 13 5.25 -8.81 -9.64
CA VAL A 13 4.62 -7.60 -10.19
C VAL A 13 4.95 -7.39 -11.66
N LEU A 14 6.20 -7.62 -12.08
CA LEU A 14 6.57 -7.49 -13.49
C LEU A 14 5.82 -8.52 -14.36
N VAL A 15 5.80 -9.77 -13.93
CA VAL A 15 5.11 -10.84 -14.66
C VAL A 15 3.59 -10.58 -14.69
N SER A 16 3.00 -10.06 -13.62
CA SER A 16 1.58 -9.69 -13.60
C SER A 16 1.23 -8.54 -14.55
N ARG A 17 2.18 -7.65 -14.82
CA ARG A 17 2.04 -6.54 -15.79
C ARG A 17 2.24 -6.97 -17.24
N GLY A 18 2.46 -8.26 -17.48
CA GLY A 18 2.55 -8.83 -18.82
C GLY A 18 3.97 -9.06 -19.31
N VAL A 19 5.01 -8.84 -18.49
CA VAL A 19 6.38 -9.24 -18.82
C VAL A 19 6.43 -10.77 -18.89
N ARG A 20 6.67 -11.33 -20.08
CA ARG A 20 6.68 -12.78 -20.31
C ARG A 20 8.05 -13.36 -20.59
N SER A 21 9.08 -12.54 -20.75
CA SER A 21 10.46 -12.97 -20.95
C SER A 21 11.24 -12.93 -19.64
N PHE A 22 11.89 -14.04 -19.30
CA PHE A 22 12.82 -14.16 -18.19
C PHE A 22 13.98 -13.19 -18.34
N ARG A 23 14.54 -13.07 -19.55
CA ARG A 23 15.58 -12.08 -19.85
C ARG A 23 15.11 -10.66 -19.57
N GLU A 24 13.90 -10.32 -20.01
CA GLU A 24 13.31 -9.00 -19.77
C GLU A 24 13.12 -8.70 -18.28
N VAL A 25 12.68 -9.69 -17.47
CA VAL A 25 12.60 -9.54 -16.01
C VAL A 25 14.00 -9.25 -15.43
N VAL A 26 15.01 -10.03 -15.82
CA VAL A 26 16.38 -9.87 -15.31
C VAL A 26 16.96 -8.51 -15.70
N GLU A 27 16.81 -8.10 -16.96
CA GLU A 27 17.31 -6.81 -17.43
C GLU A 27 16.59 -5.64 -16.75
N THR A 28 15.27 -5.71 -16.60
CA THR A 28 14.48 -4.67 -15.95
C THR A 28 14.92 -4.48 -14.51
N LEU A 29 14.96 -5.56 -13.71
CA LEU A 29 15.34 -5.48 -12.30
C LEU A 29 16.82 -5.10 -12.13
N HIS A 30 17.69 -5.52 -13.03
CA HIS A 30 19.09 -5.15 -12.98
C HIS A 30 19.33 -3.64 -13.23
N ARG A 31 18.50 -3.00 -14.07
CA ARG A 31 18.53 -1.53 -14.25
C ARG A 31 18.17 -0.78 -12.96
N PHE A 32 17.44 -1.41 -12.04
CA PHE A 32 17.16 -0.90 -10.70
C PHE A 32 18.23 -1.29 -9.67
N SER A 33 19.46 -1.56 -10.12
CA SER A 33 20.61 -1.90 -9.26
C SER A 33 20.44 -3.20 -8.47
N ILE A 34 19.53 -4.10 -8.87
CA ILE A 34 19.40 -5.41 -8.25
C ILE A 34 20.44 -6.36 -8.87
N PRO A 35 21.27 -7.06 -8.07
CA PRO A 35 22.23 -8.03 -8.58
C PRO A 35 21.54 -9.16 -9.35
N LYS A 36 22.09 -9.55 -10.51
CA LYS A 36 21.55 -10.65 -11.32
C LYS A 36 21.44 -11.96 -10.54
N SER A 37 22.42 -12.26 -9.69
CA SER A 37 22.39 -13.43 -8.79
C SER A 37 21.14 -13.44 -7.89
N SER A 38 20.83 -12.32 -7.24
CA SER A 38 19.63 -12.17 -6.41
C SER A 38 18.33 -12.34 -7.21
N ILE A 39 18.30 -11.84 -8.45
CA ILE A 39 17.13 -12.01 -9.34
C ILE A 39 16.95 -13.48 -9.70
N TYR A 40 18.03 -14.18 -10.09
CA TYR A 40 17.98 -15.61 -10.40
C TYR A 40 17.53 -16.43 -9.19
N THR A 41 18.11 -16.19 -8.01
CA THR A 41 17.68 -16.84 -6.76
C THR A 41 16.20 -16.60 -6.47
N ALA A 42 15.73 -15.36 -6.63
CA ALA A 42 14.33 -15.03 -6.40
C ALA A 42 13.39 -15.78 -7.36
N ILE A 43 13.72 -15.83 -8.66
CA ILE A 43 12.95 -16.56 -9.67
C ILE A 43 12.93 -18.06 -9.36
N ASP A 44 14.07 -18.65 -9.02
CA ASP A 44 14.15 -20.08 -8.70
C ASP A 44 13.35 -20.42 -7.45
N GLU A 45 13.37 -19.56 -6.42
CA GLU A 45 12.54 -19.73 -5.23
C GLU A 45 11.04 -19.59 -5.52
N LEU A 46 10.64 -18.63 -6.35
CA LEU A 46 9.24 -18.47 -6.76
C LEU A 46 8.75 -19.70 -7.56
N ALA A 47 9.58 -20.23 -8.45
CA ALA A 47 9.28 -21.44 -9.22
C ALA A 47 9.17 -22.66 -8.30
N ARG A 48 10.10 -22.83 -7.35
CA ARG A 48 10.07 -23.90 -6.34
C ARG A 48 8.82 -23.83 -5.47
N ARG A 49 8.32 -22.64 -5.17
CA ARG A 49 7.07 -22.40 -4.43
C ARG A 49 5.81 -22.55 -5.28
N GLY A 50 5.95 -22.84 -6.57
CA GLY A 50 4.83 -22.98 -7.51
C GLY A 50 4.09 -21.68 -7.77
N LEU A 51 4.71 -20.51 -7.54
CA LEU A 51 4.11 -19.18 -7.77
C LEU A 51 4.29 -18.68 -9.20
N ILE A 52 5.31 -19.20 -9.88
CA ILE A 52 5.56 -18.95 -11.30
C ILE A 52 5.84 -20.26 -12.02
N VAL A 53 5.62 -20.26 -13.33
CA VAL A 53 6.00 -21.33 -14.23
C VAL A 53 7.00 -20.78 -15.24
N ARG A 54 8.14 -21.47 -15.40
CA ARG A 54 9.18 -21.12 -16.37
C ARG A 54 9.28 -22.21 -17.44
N ARG A 55 9.30 -21.82 -18.71
CA ARG A 55 9.52 -22.68 -19.88
C ARG A 55 10.54 -22.04 -20.82
N GLY A 56 11.81 -22.40 -20.67
CA GLY A 56 12.90 -21.74 -21.38
C GLY A 56 13.03 -20.26 -20.97
N ASP A 57 12.88 -19.36 -21.93
CA ASP A 57 12.84 -17.91 -21.68
C ASP A 57 11.45 -17.41 -21.26
N ARG A 58 10.39 -18.20 -21.40
CA ARG A 58 9.04 -17.78 -21.04
C ARG A 58 8.81 -17.92 -19.53
N ILE A 59 8.25 -16.89 -18.91
CA ILE A 59 7.86 -16.84 -17.49
C ILE A 59 6.40 -16.40 -17.35
N GLU A 60 5.64 -17.08 -16.50
CA GLU A 60 4.22 -16.78 -16.26
C GLU A 60 3.86 -16.99 -14.78
N LEU A 61 2.85 -16.27 -14.29
CA LEU A 61 2.28 -16.54 -12.97
C LEU A 61 1.47 -17.84 -13.02
N SER A 62 1.62 -18.67 -11.98
CA SER A 62 0.67 -19.74 -11.71
C SER A 62 -0.62 -19.17 -11.11
N ASP A 63 -1.65 -19.99 -10.96
CA ASP A 63 -2.88 -19.59 -10.27
C ASP A 63 -2.61 -19.21 -8.81
N ALA A 64 -1.75 -19.98 -8.12
CA ALA A 64 -1.29 -19.65 -6.76
C ALA A 64 -0.52 -18.32 -6.70
N GLY A 65 0.30 -18.03 -7.72
CA GLY A 65 1.00 -16.75 -7.85
C GLY A 65 0.04 -15.58 -8.05
N ARG A 66 -1.00 -15.76 -8.89
CA ARG A 66 -2.04 -14.75 -9.13
C ARG A 66 -2.85 -14.46 -7.87
N GLU A 67 -3.29 -15.50 -7.16
CA GLU A 67 -4.05 -15.36 -5.93
C GLU A 67 -3.24 -14.62 -4.85
N MET A 68 -1.99 -15.04 -4.66
CA MET A 68 -1.09 -14.41 -3.69
C MET A 68 -0.84 -12.94 -4.01
N LEU A 69 -0.61 -12.61 -5.28
CA LEU A 69 -0.43 -11.23 -5.72
C LEU A 69 -1.70 -10.41 -5.50
N SER A 70 -2.88 -10.97 -5.79
CA SER A 70 -4.17 -10.30 -5.57
C SER A 70 -4.35 -9.92 -4.10
N LEU A 71 -4.10 -10.86 -3.18
CA LEU A 71 -4.15 -10.62 -1.74
C LEU A 71 -3.16 -9.55 -1.29
N ALA A 72 -1.92 -9.60 -1.79
CA ALA A 72 -0.90 -8.60 -1.50
C ALA A 72 -1.29 -7.21 -2.02
N MET A 73 -1.80 -7.12 -3.26
CA MET A 73 -2.24 -5.87 -3.88
C MET A 73 -3.43 -5.25 -3.16
N GLN A 74 -4.41 -6.05 -2.72
CA GLN A 74 -5.52 -5.56 -1.91
C GLN A 74 -5.04 -4.93 -0.60
N SER A 75 -4.06 -5.56 0.06
CA SER A 75 -3.46 -5.01 1.28
C SER A 75 -2.70 -3.70 1.01
N ILE A 76 -1.96 -3.61 -0.10
CA ILE A 76 -1.25 -2.39 -0.50
C ILE A 76 -2.24 -1.28 -0.85
N VAL A 77 -3.27 -1.55 -1.64
CA VAL A 77 -4.30 -0.56 -2.01
C VAL A 77 -4.99 -0.02 -0.75
N ARG A 78 -5.30 -0.89 0.22
CA ARG A 78 -5.84 -0.46 1.51
C ARG A 78 -4.90 0.50 2.23
N LYS A 79 -3.61 0.14 2.35
CA LYS A 79 -2.59 1.02 2.98
C LYS A 79 -2.39 2.33 2.24
N VAL A 80 -2.43 2.31 0.90
CA VAL A 80 -2.35 3.53 0.08
C VAL A 80 -3.56 4.42 0.36
N LYS A 81 -4.78 3.86 0.43
CA LYS A 81 -5.98 4.63 0.82
C LYS A 81 -5.85 5.24 2.22
N GLU A 82 -5.36 4.47 3.19
CA GLU A 82 -5.10 4.95 4.56
C GLU A 82 -4.08 6.11 4.56
N LEU A 83 -3.00 5.99 3.78
CA LEU A 83 -2.01 7.06 3.60
C LEU A 83 -2.58 8.28 2.86
N THR A 84 -3.39 8.08 1.83
CA THR A 84 -4.09 9.18 1.12
C THR A 84 -5.00 9.93 2.08
N LEU A 85 -5.74 9.22 2.95
CA LEU A 85 -6.57 9.86 3.96
C LEU A 85 -5.72 10.65 4.95
N ALA A 86 -4.62 10.08 5.44
CA ALA A 86 -3.69 10.77 6.33
C ALA A 86 -3.11 12.04 5.67
N LEU A 87 -2.75 11.96 4.38
CA LEU A 87 -2.27 13.11 3.61
C LEU A 87 -3.35 14.19 3.43
N LYS A 88 -4.59 13.80 3.13
CA LYS A 88 -5.73 14.73 3.05
C LYS A 88 -6.04 15.40 4.38
N LEU A 89 -5.86 14.69 5.49
CA LEU A 89 -6.02 15.25 6.84
C LEU A 89 -4.87 16.19 7.21
N VAL A 90 -3.66 15.94 6.73
CA VAL A 90 -2.52 16.87 6.86
C VAL A 90 -2.73 18.09 5.96
N GLU A 91 -3.27 17.90 4.76
CA GLU A 91 -3.71 18.97 3.86
C GLU A 91 -4.87 19.80 4.47
N ALA A 92 -5.63 19.22 5.41
CA ALA A 92 -6.68 19.89 6.17
C ALA A 92 -6.21 20.93 7.20
N GLU A 93 -4.90 21.15 7.37
CA GLU A 93 -4.41 22.43 7.90
C GLU A 93 -4.65 23.61 6.93
N PHE A 94 -5.12 23.37 5.69
CA PHE A 94 -5.37 24.36 4.63
C PHE A 94 -6.65 24.10 3.77
N VAL A 95 -7.74 23.55 4.30
CA VAL A 95 -8.93 23.22 3.49
C VAL A 95 -9.92 24.39 3.35
N ASP A 96 -10.32 24.69 2.11
CA ASP A 96 -11.37 25.66 1.74
C ASP A 96 -12.74 24.99 1.44
N SER A 97 -13.76 25.83 1.27
CA SER A 97 -15.15 25.40 1.05
C SER A 97 -15.36 24.68 -0.29
N GLU A 98 -14.52 24.92 -1.29
CA GLU A 98 -14.64 24.31 -2.61
C GLU A 98 -14.19 22.85 -2.56
N THR A 99 -13.11 22.58 -1.83
CA THR A 99 -12.57 21.24 -1.61
C THR A 99 -13.55 20.33 -0.84
N LEU A 100 -14.27 20.87 0.14
CA LEU A 100 -15.29 20.12 0.89
C LEU A 100 -16.47 19.67 0.03
N SER A 101 -16.81 20.44 -1.01
CA SER A 101 -17.94 20.11 -1.90
C SER A 101 -17.67 18.91 -2.84
N MET A 102 -16.39 18.54 -3.00
CA MET A 102 -15.96 17.41 -3.83
C MET A 102 -15.94 16.07 -3.10
N LEU A 103 -16.18 16.08 -1.78
CA LEU A 103 -16.18 14.87 -0.97
C LEU A 103 -17.56 14.21 -0.99
N ASP A 104 -17.57 12.88 -1.01
CA ASP A 104 -18.80 12.12 -0.90
C ASP A 104 -19.42 12.26 0.50
N PRO A 105 -20.75 12.08 0.63
CA PRO A 105 -21.46 12.29 1.89
C PRO A 105 -20.96 11.42 3.05
N ASP A 106 -20.52 10.19 2.78
CA ASP A 106 -20.03 9.27 3.82
C ASP A 106 -18.70 9.78 4.38
N THR A 107 -17.81 10.25 3.51
CA THR A 107 -16.55 10.89 3.90
C THR A 107 -16.78 12.16 4.72
N LEU A 108 -17.75 13.01 4.33
CA LEU A 108 -18.11 14.20 5.09
C LEU A 108 -18.67 13.86 6.47
N GLN A 109 -19.45 12.79 6.57
CA GLN A 109 -20.04 12.34 7.82
C GLN A 109 -18.99 11.75 8.77
N GLU A 110 -18.02 11.01 8.25
CA GLU A 110 -16.89 10.47 9.02
C GLU A 110 -15.98 11.60 9.54
N LEU A 111 -15.71 12.61 8.70
CA LEU A 111 -14.97 13.82 9.11
C LEU A 111 -15.70 14.60 10.20
N ARG A 112 -17.01 14.78 10.05
CA ARG A 112 -17.86 15.44 11.05
C ARG A 112 -17.77 14.73 12.41
N ALA A 113 -17.94 13.40 12.43
CA ALA A 113 -17.88 12.63 13.67
C ALA A 113 -16.52 12.78 14.38
N ARG A 114 -15.44 12.87 13.60
CA ARG A 114 -14.08 13.02 14.13
C ARG A 114 -13.82 14.42 14.68
N LEU A 115 -14.34 15.45 14.03
CA LEU A 115 -14.30 16.84 14.50
C LEU A 115 -15.10 17.03 15.80
N GLU A 116 -16.31 16.46 15.87
CA GLU A 116 -17.13 16.50 17.08
C GLU A 116 -16.42 15.85 18.28
N GLU A 117 -15.72 14.73 18.07
CA GLU A 117 -14.95 14.08 19.13
C GLU A 117 -13.75 14.91 19.57
N LEU A 118 -13.00 15.52 18.64
CA LEU A 118 -11.89 16.40 18.98
C LEU A 118 -12.36 17.64 19.75
N MET A 119 -13.46 18.25 19.33
CA MET A 119 -14.07 19.37 20.05
C MET A 119 -14.49 18.98 21.47
N ARG A 120 -15.03 17.78 21.65
CA ARG A 120 -15.38 17.25 22.98
C ARG A 120 -14.16 17.10 23.88
N VAL A 121 -13.08 16.53 23.35
CA VAL A 121 -11.80 16.38 24.08
C VAL A 121 -11.22 17.75 24.47
N ILE A 122 -11.28 18.73 23.55
CA ILE A 122 -10.83 20.09 23.82
C ILE A 122 -11.69 20.76 24.90
N ASP A 123 -13.02 20.64 24.82
CA ASP A 123 -13.93 21.23 25.80
C ASP A 123 -13.78 20.59 27.20
N GLU A 124 -13.56 19.28 27.27
CA GLU A 124 -13.21 18.58 28.52
C GLU A 124 -11.87 19.07 29.09
N SER A 125 -10.88 19.26 28.22
CA SER A 125 -9.57 19.80 28.60
C SER A 125 -9.68 21.24 29.12
N LEU A 126 -10.49 22.09 28.47
CA LEU A 126 -10.74 23.46 28.90
C LEU A 126 -11.54 23.53 30.21
N LYS A 127 -12.49 22.63 30.44
CA LYS A 127 -13.19 22.51 31.73
C LYS A 127 -12.25 22.09 32.85
N SER A 128 -11.27 21.23 32.55
CA SER A 128 -10.24 20.85 33.52
C SER A 128 -9.35 22.05 33.90
N TRP A 129 -9.11 22.97 32.96
CA TRP A 129 -8.36 24.20 33.23
C TRP A 129 -9.16 25.24 34.01
N LYS A 130 -10.47 25.38 33.74
CA LYS A 130 -11.35 26.23 34.58
C LYS A 130 -11.48 25.75 36.03
N ARG A 131 -11.19 24.48 36.31
CA ARG A 131 -11.12 23.94 37.68
C ARG A 131 -9.82 24.28 38.42
N ILE A 132 -8.79 24.76 37.71
CA ILE A 132 -7.48 25.11 38.27
C ILE A 132 -7.41 26.61 38.65
N GLU A 133 -8.52 27.35 38.52
CA GLU A 133 -8.68 28.66 39.18
C GLU A 133 -9.27 28.48 40.59
N VAL A 134 -8.50 27.92 41.54
CA VAL A 134 -8.70 28.17 42.98
C VAL A 134 -7.36 28.07 43.70
N GLU A 135 -6.74 29.22 43.98
CA GLU A 135 -6.30 29.68 45.32
C GLU A 135 -5.63 31.07 45.22
#